data_AF-R7AAD9-F1
#
_entry.id   AF-R7AAD9-F1
#
_cell.length_a   1.000
_cell.length_b   1.000
_cell.length_c   1.000
_cell.angle_alpha   90.00
_cell.angle_beta   90.00
_cell.angle_gamma   90.00
#
_symmetry.space_group_name_H-M   'P 1'
#
loop_
_entity.id
_entity.type
_entity.pdbx_description
1 polymer ?
#
loop_
_entity_poly.entity_id
_entity_poly.type
_entity_poly.pdbx_seq_one_letter_code
_entity_poly.pdbx_strand_id
1 'polypeptide(L)' 'MNSWKEKLHVVILKSMNNIVFKCPNCGAKITVPRGNGIICIKCPECRIEFNKKT' A
#
# COMPACT_ATOMS: atom_id res chain seq x y z
N MET A 1 7.25 -45.01 5.73
CA MET A 1 7.77 -44.39 6.98
C MET A 1 9.07 -43.70 6.62
N ASN A 2 9.21 -42.37 6.51
CA ASN A 2 8.59 -41.28 7.26
C ASN A 2 8.67 -39.94 6.50
N SER A 3 7.60 -39.16 6.66
CA SER A 3 7.60 -37.69 6.87
C SER A 3 7.90 -36.75 5.69
N TRP A 4 6.91 -36.67 4.78
CA TRP A 4 6.69 -35.63 3.77
C TRP A 4 6.37 -34.25 4.38
N LYS A 5 7.27 -33.66 5.15
CA LYS A 5 7.13 -32.26 5.62
C LYS A 5 8.14 -31.38 4.90
N GLU A 6 7.93 -31.20 3.59
CA GLU A 6 8.47 -30.06 2.87
C GLU A 6 7.95 -28.79 3.57
N LYS A 7 8.85 -28.12 4.28
CA LYS A 7 8.60 -26.79 4.82
C LYS A 7 8.37 -25.89 3.62
N LEU A 8 7.12 -25.57 3.33
CA LEU A 8 6.74 -24.45 2.48
C LEU A 8 7.44 -23.21 3.04
N HIS A 9 8.58 -22.84 2.46
CA HIS A 9 9.08 -21.47 2.52
C HIS A 9 8.08 -20.63 1.73
N VAL A 10 6.93 -20.33 2.34
CA VAL A 10 6.05 -19.26 1.88
C VAL A 10 6.86 -17.99 2.08
N VAL A 11 7.66 -17.64 1.08
CA VAL A 11 8.02 -16.25 0.86
C VAL A 11 6.66 -15.60 0.69
N ILE A 12 6.18 -14.95 1.75
CA ILE A 12 5.01 -14.09 1.68
C ILE A 12 5.45 -12.99 0.73
N LEU A 13 5.24 -13.20 -0.57
CA LEU A 13 5.27 -12.16 -1.57
C LEU A 13 4.17 -11.22 -1.11
N LYS A 14 4.54 -10.24 -0.28
CA LYS A 14 3.63 -9.25 0.27
C LYS A 14 2.98 -8.63 -0.95
N SER A 15 1.74 -9.05 -1.25
CA SER A 15 1.06 -8.68 -2.48
C SER A 15 0.94 -7.16 -2.45
N MET A 16 1.83 -6.47 -3.17
CA MET A 16 1.96 -5.01 -3.20
C MET A 16 0.81 -4.45 -4.05
N ASN A 17 -0.42 -4.68 -3.58
CA ASN A 17 -1.59 -4.06 -4.14
C ASN A 17 -1.55 -2.60 -3.69
N ASN A 18 -1.22 -1.69 -4.60
CA ASN A 18 -1.21 -0.26 -4.32
C ASN A 18 -2.63 0.34 -4.48
N ILE A 19 -2.91 1.45 -3.82
CA ILE A 19 -4.10 2.29 -4.08
C ILE A 19 -3.64 3.57 -4.74
N VAL A 20 -4.44 4.04 -5.70
CA VAL A 20 -4.27 5.35 -6.30
C VAL A 20 -5.28 6.31 -5.67
N PHE A 21 -4.78 7.37 -5.05
CA PHE A 21 -5.56 8.49 -4.57
C PHE A 21 -5.45 9.68 -5.54
N LYS A 22 -6.51 10.49 -5.62
CA LYS A 22 -6.45 11.79 -6.29
C LYS A 22 -6.23 12.88 -5.25
N CYS A 23 -5.27 13.75 -5.50
CA CYS A 23 -5.07 14.95 -4.70
C CYS A 23 -6.32 15.86 -4.81
N PRO A 24 -6.90 16.33 -3.71
CA PRO A 24 -8.08 17.20 -3.75
C PRO A 24 -7.78 18.62 -4.25
N ASN A 25 -6.51 19.05 -4.26
CA ASN A 25 -6.12 20.40 -4.67
C ASN A 25 -5.65 20.49 -6.14
N CYS A 26 -4.73 19.61 -6.58
CA CYS A 26 -4.21 19.64 -7.96
C CYS A 26 -4.72 18.51 -8.86
N GLY A 27 -5.43 17.52 -8.30
CA GLY A 27 -5.89 16.35 -9.08
C GLY A 27 -4.81 15.30 -9.39
N ALA A 28 -3.56 15.52 -8.95
CA ALA A 28 -2.47 14.58 -9.15
C ALA A 28 -2.80 13.17 -8.61
N LYS A 29 -2.33 12.14 -9.31
CA LYS A 29 -2.49 10.74 -8.91
C LYS A 29 -1.34 10.33 -7.99
N ILE A 30 -1.66 9.91 -6.77
CA ILE A 30 -0.70 9.51 -5.74
C ILE A 30 -0.91 8.02 -5.44
N THR A 31 0.15 7.24 -5.61
CA THR A 31 0.10 5.79 -5.38
C THR A 31 0.67 5.49 -4.00
N VAL A 32 -0.10 4.79 -3.16
CA VAL A 32 0.29 4.43 -1.79
C VAL A 32 0.06 2.94 -1.50
N PRO A 33 0.85 2.32 -0.62
CA PRO A 33 0.66 0.92 -0.25
C PRO A 33 -0.61 0.69 0.57
N ARG A 34 -1.32 -0.41 0.29
CA ARG A 34 -2.49 -0.86 1.07
C ARG A 34 -2.11 -1.41 2.45
N GLY A 35 -3.10 -1.45 3.34
CA GLY A 35 -3.01 -2.18 4.61
C GLY A 35 -2.41 -1.38 5.77
N ASN A 36 -2.30 -0.06 5.63
CA ASN A 36 -1.77 0.82 6.68
C ASN A 36 -2.87 1.56 7.47
N GLY A 37 -4.15 1.25 7.20
CA GLY A 37 -5.27 1.90 7.88
C GLY A 37 -5.47 3.34 7.42
N ILE A 38 -5.49 4.29 8.36
CA ILE A 38 -5.59 5.72 8.05
C ILE A 38 -4.17 6.25 7.87
N ILE A 39 -3.86 6.78 6.69
CA ILE A 39 -2.57 7.38 6.38
C ILE A 39 -2.72 8.88 6.12
N CYS A 40 -1.67 9.64 6.44
CA CYS A 40 -1.52 11.01 5.97
C CYS A 40 -0.81 10.99 4.61
N ILE A 41 -1.48 11.46 3.57
CA ILE A 41 -0.95 11.52 2.22
C ILE A 41 -0.47 12.94 1.96
N LYS A 42 0.81 13.09 1.65
CA LYS A 42 1.39 14.35 1.18
C LYS A 42 1.42 14.38 -0.34
N CYS A 43 0.82 15.39 -0.95
CA CYS A 43 0.89 15.56 -2.39
C CYS A 43 2.31 15.98 -2.81
N PRO A 44 2.91 15.32 -3.81
CA PRO A 44 4.24 15.70 -4.31
C PRO A 44 4.25 17.05 -5.04
N GLU A 45 3.12 17.44 -5.65
CA GLU A 45 3.04 18.66 -6.46
C GLU A 45 2.68 19.89 -5.63
N CYS A 46 1.50 19.90 -5.00
CA CYS A 46 1.02 21.06 -4.26
C CYS A 46 1.32 20.99 -2.75
N ARG A 47 2.01 19.94 -2.29
CA ARG A 47 2.48 19.76 -0.90
C ARG A 47 1.40 19.78 0.18
N ILE A 48 0.12 19.71 -0.20
CA ILE A 48 -0.98 19.57 0.76
C ILE A 48 -0.94 18.19 1.42
N GLU A 49 -1.40 18.15 2.66
CA GLU A 49 -1.47 16.94 3.46
C GLU A 49 -2.94 16.62 3.74
N PHE A 50 -3.35 15.37 3.54
CA PHE A 50 -4.72 14.95 3.76
C PHE A 50 -4.79 13.50 4.25
N ASN A 51 -5.74 13.23 5.13
CA ASN A 51 -5.91 11.91 5.72
C ASN A 51 -6.86 11.06 4.87
N LYS A 52 -6.44 9.85 4.51
CA LYS A 52 -7.29 8.87 3.81
C LYS A 52 -7.06 7.47 4.36
N LYS A 53 -8.11 6.68 4.31
CA LYS A 53 -8.05 5.25 4.62
C LYS A 53 -7.55 4.48 3.39
N THR A 54 -6.45 3.75 3.54
CA THR A 54 -5.98 2.72 2.59
C THR A 54 -6.78 1.45 2.70
#